data_AF-A0A9W6VFZ6-F1
#
_entry.id   AF-A0A9W6VFZ6-F1
#
_cell.length_a   1.000
_cell.length_b   1.000
_cell.length_c   1.000
_cell.angle_alpha   90.00
_cell.angle_beta   90.00
_cell.angle_gamma   90.00
#
_symmetry.space_group_name_H-M   'P 1'
#
loop_
_entity.id
_entity.type
_entity.pdbx_description
1 polymer ?
#
loop_
_entity_poly.entity_id
_entity_poly.type
_entity_poly.pdbx_seq_one_letter_code
_entity_poly.pdbx_strand_id
1 'polypeptide(L)'
;MSEPQLIGVWSDAYLSVGSMEATDLIFTAAGVGWSVLSTAAGCEQILFHWSVPEHGRLVLREERYARFEGHLESQVLVDEHGWDETIETAFIIRPGRDVGGNPATLLELDERISFGDQFQLIRREPEARDDPAGWTQPR
;
A
#
# COMPACT_ATOMS: atom_id res chain seq x y z
N MET A 1 18.63 5.82 -5.91
CA MET A 1 18.19 6.78 -6.96
C MET A 1 16.73 7.15 -6.69
N SER A 2 16.25 8.32 -7.12
CA SER A 2 14.84 8.69 -6.93
C SER A 2 13.98 8.10 -8.04
N GLU A 3 12.93 7.36 -7.69
CA GLU A 3 11.90 6.90 -8.64
C GLU A 3 10.58 7.62 -8.34
N PRO A 4 10.40 8.86 -8.84
CA PRO A 4 9.19 9.64 -8.54
C PRO A 4 7.92 8.99 -9.10
N GLN A 5 8.05 8.05 -10.04
CA GLN A 5 6.94 7.29 -10.60
C GLN A 5 6.31 6.32 -9.59
N LEU A 6 7.01 5.94 -8.52
CA LEU A 6 6.42 5.11 -7.45
C LEU A 6 5.49 5.93 -6.55
N ILE A 7 5.67 7.25 -6.47
CA ILE A 7 4.88 8.12 -5.59
C ILE A 7 3.40 8.07 -6.02
N GLY A 8 2.54 7.83 -5.03
CA GLY A 8 1.10 7.71 -5.22
C GLY A 8 0.46 6.66 -4.33
N VAL A 9 -0.85 6.49 -4.55
CA VAL A 9 -1.70 5.44 -3.97
C VAL A 9 -1.92 4.40 -5.05
N TRP A 10 -1.56 3.16 -4.74
CA TRP A 10 -1.70 1.99 -5.59
C TRP A 10 -2.63 0.99 -4.92
N SER A 11 -3.50 0.34 -5.69
CA SER A 11 -4.51 -0.57 -5.14
C SER A 11 -4.69 -1.79 -6.03
N ASP A 12 -4.83 -2.97 -5.46
CA ASP A 12 -5.19 -4.20 -6.19
C ASP A 12 -6.72 -4.36 -6.36
N ALA A 13 -7.53 -3.53 -5.69
CA ALA A 13 -8.99 -3.67 -5.61
C ALA A 13 -9.71 -3.67 -6.97
N TYR A 14 -9.10 -3.05 -7.98
CA TYR A 14 -9.67 -2.88 -9.32
C TYR A 14 -9.10 -3.86 -10.35
N LEU A 15 -8.28 -4.82 -9.92
CA LEU A 15 -7.63 -5.79 -10.79
C LEU A 15 -8.29 -7.18 -10.74
N SER A 16 -9.16 -7.44 -9.76
CA SER A 16 -9.87 -8.71 -9.60
C SER A 16 -11.36 -8.49 -9.28
N VAL A 17 -12.24 -9.35 -9.81
CA VAL A 17 -13.68 -9.31 -9.50
C VAL A 17 -13.96 -10.17 -8.27
N GLY A 18 -14.66 -9.59 -7.29
CA GLY A 18 -15.19 -10.34 -6.15
C GLY A 18 -14.18 -10.63 -5.06
N SER A 19 -13.02 -9.95 -5.05
CA SER A 19 -12.10 -10.01 -3.93
C SER A 19 -12.77 -9.43 -2.68
N MET A 20 -12.73 -10.20 -1.58
CA MET A 20 -13.21 -9.74 -0.26
C MET A 20 -12.15 -8.94 0.50
N GLU A 21 -10.96 -8.85 -0.08
CA GLU A 21 -9.78 -8.22 0.48
C GLU A 21 -9.15 -7.31 -0.57
N ALA A 22 -8.57 -6.21 -0.13
CA ALA A 22 -7.84 -5.29 -0.99
C ALA A 22 -6.58 -4.80 -0.28
N THR A 23 -5.48 -4.73 -1.01
CA THR A 23 -4.23 -4.16 -0.56
C THR A 23 -4.01 -2.82 -1.25
N ASP A 24 -3.86 -1.78 -0.44
CA ASP A 24 -3.38 -0.48 -0.89
C ASP A 24 -1.90 -0.30 -0.51
N LEU A 25 -1.10 0.26 -1.41
CA LEU A 25 0.28 0.69 -1.16
C LEU A 25 0.40 2.19 -1.41
N ILE A 26 0.90 2.91 -0.42
CA ILE A 26 1.07 4.35 -0.49
C ILE A 26 2.56 4.67 -0.39
N PHE A 27 3.08 5.38 -1.38
CA PHE A 27 4.45 5.86 -1.40
C PHE A 27 4.47 7.39 -1.39
N THR A 28 5.14 7.98 -0.40
CA THR A 28 5.33 9.44 -0.31
C THR A 28 6.71 9.86 -0.80
N ALA A 29 6.82 11.11 -1.26
CA ALA A 29 8.11 11.70 -1.67
C ALA A 29 9.17 11.75 -0.55
N ALA A 30 8.77 11.62 0.72
CA ALA A 30 9.66 11.64 1.87
C ALA A 30 10.41 10.31 2.10
N GLY A 31 10.16 9.28 1.28
CA GLY A 31 10.73 7.94 1.50
C GLY A 31 10.04 7.17 2.64
N VAL A 32 8.85 7.61 3.02
CA VAL A 32 7.93 6.91 3.94
C VAL A 32 6.74 6.43 3.14
N GLY A 33 6.17 5.30 3.51
CA GLY A 33 4.96 4.76 2.91
C GLY A 33 4.29 3.79 3.87
N TRP A 34 3.16 3.24 3.45
CA TRP A 34 2.46 2.23 4.22
C TRP A 34 1.65 1.33 3.30
N SER A 35 1.41 0.11 3.77
CA SER A 35 0.43 -0.81 3.20
C SER A 35 -0.83 -0.79 4.04
N VAL A 36 -1.98 -1.00 3.40
CA VAL A 36 -3.25 -1.23 4.07
C VAL A 36 -3.90 -2.47 3.48
N LEU A 37 -4.06 -3.51 4.29
CA LEU A 37 -4.89 -4.66 3.95
C LEU A 37 -6.28 -4.43 4.50
N SER A 38 -7.26 -4.19 3.63
CA SER A 38 -8.67 -4.06 4.00
C SER A 38 -9.39 -5.38 3.79
N THR A 39 -10.18 -5.79 4.79
CA THR A 39 -11.02 -7.00 4.75
C THR A 39 -12.44 -6.67 5.20
N ALA A 40 -13.35 -7.64 5.11
CA ALA A 40 -14.69 -7.50 5.68
C ALA A 40 -14.72 -7.32 7.21
N ALA A 41 -13.66 -7.77 7.92
CA ALA A 41 -13.60 -7.75 9.39
C ALA A 41 -12.89 -6.50 9.96
N GLY A 42 -12.15 -5.77 9.13
CA GLY A 42 -11.33 -4.65 9.57
C GLY A 42 -10.17 -4.41 8.61
N CYS A 43 -9.09 -3.80 9.11
CA CYS A 43 -7.88 -3.59 8.32
C CYS A 43 -6.60 -3.75 9.13
N GLU A 44 -5.53 -4.06 8.42
CA GLU A 44 -4.16 -4.11 8.93
C GLU A 44 -3.32 -3.08 8.20
N GLN A 45 -2.39 -2.46 8.91
CA GLN A 45 -1.53 -1.41 8.38
C GLN A 45 -0.08 -1.68 8.75
N ILE A 46 0.80 -1.48 7.79
CA ILE A 46 2.25 -1.56 8.01
C ILE A 46 2.89 -0.28 7.52
N LEU A 47 3.52 0.47 8.43
CA LEU A 47 4.33 1.64 8.09
C LEU A 47 5.72 1.18 7.69
N PHE A 48 6.25 1.75 6.61
CA PHE A 48 7.59 1.46 6.14
C PHE A 48 8.35 2.70 5.65
N HIS A 49 9.67 2.60 5.71
CA HIS A 49 10.56 3.41 4.88
C HIS A 49 10.82 2.70 3.56
N TRP A 50 10.85 3.44 2.46
CA TRP A 50 11.11 2.86 1.15
C TRP A 50 12.28 3.55 0.45
N SER A 51 12.98 2.78 -0.37
CA SER A 51 14.05 3.29 -1.21
C SER A 51 14.22 2.47 -2.49
N VAL A 52 14.86 3.08 -3.49
CA VAL A 52 15.26 2.41 -4.72
C VAL A 52 16.79 2.46 -4.82
N PRO A 53 17.51 1.47 -4.25
CA PRO A 53 18.97 1.48 -4.24
C PRO A 53 19.54 1.37 -5.66
N GLU A 54 18.92 0.55 -6.50
CA GLU A 54 19.22 0.38 -7.92
C GLU A 54 17.93 0.41 -8.75
N HIS A 55 18.03 0.75 -10.03
CA HIS A 55 16.86 0.91 -10.88
C HIS A 55 16.06 -0.40 -10.96
N GLY A 56 14.74 -0.33 -10.76
CA GLY A 56 13.87 -1.49 -10.75
C GLY A 56 13.94 -2.35 -9.48
N ARG A 57 14.70 -1.95 -8.44
CA ARG A 57 14.64 -2.58 -7.11
C ARG A 57 13.98 -1.68 -6.09
N LEU A 58 13.01 -2.23 -5.37
CA LEU A 58 12.33 -1.59 -4.26
C LEU A 58 12.75 -2.29 -2.97
N VAL A 59 13.16 -1.50 -1.98
CA VAL A 59 13.42 -1.96 -0.62
C VAL A 59 12.43 -1.27 0.31
N LEU A 60 11.69 -2.06 1.06
CA LEU A 60 10.78 -1.61 2.12
C LEU A 60 11.33 -2.06 3.46
N ARG A 61 11.46 -1.13 4.40
CA ARG A 61 11.83 -1.40 5.79
C ARG A 61 10.62 -1.10 6.65
N GLU A 62 9.94 -2.14 7.06
CA GLU A 62 8.71 -2.07 7.83
C GLU A 62 9.04 -1.89 9.31
N GLU A 63 8.42 -0.89 9.94
CA GLU A 63 8.80 -0.44 11.29
C GLU A 63 7.66 -0.47 12.30
N ARG A 64 6.41 -0.50 11.84
CA ARG A 64 5.24 -0.47 12.73
C ARG A 64 4.07 -1.19 12.10
N TYR A 65 3.42 -2.02 12.90
CA TYR A 65 2.20 -2.72 12.56
C TYR A 65 1.04 -2.17 13.40
N ALA A 66 -0.13 -2.04 12.79
CA ALA A 66 -1.38 -1.73 13.47
C ALA A 66 -2.54 -2.53 12.89
N ARG A 67 -3.42 -3.05 13.75
CA ARG A 67 -4.63 -3.76 13.35
C ARG A 67 -5.87 -3.08 13.92
N PHE A 68 -6.86 -2.95 13.07
CA PHE A 68 -8.15 -2.37 13.38
C PHE A 68 -9.27 -3.36 13.07
N GLU A 69 -10.29 -3.41 13.94
CA GLU A 69 -11.49 -4.20 13.72
C GLU A 69 -12.73 -3.30 13.59
N GLY A 70 -13.72 -3.77 12.84
CA GLY A 70 -14.98 -3.05 12.62
C GLY A 70 -15.07 -2.34 11.26
N HIS A 71 -16.22 -1.73 11.00
CA HIS A 71 -16.47 -0.99 9.76
C HIS A 71 -15.79 0.39 9.79
N LEU A 72 -15.57 0.98 8.61
CA LEU A 72 -14.90 2.29 8.43
C LEU A 72 -15.37 3.40 9.41
N GLU A 73 -16.64 3.44 9.79
CA GLU A 73 -17.20 4.45 10.70
C GLU A 73 -16.98 4.14 12.20
N SER A 74 -16.57 2.92 12.53
CA SER A 74 -16.45 2.41 13.90
C SER A 74 -15.20 1.54 14.09
N GLN A 75 -14.12 1.84 13.38
CA GLN A 75 -12.88 1.08 13.51
C GLN A 75 -12.29 1.27 14.91
N VAL A 76 -11.84 0.16 15.50
CA VAL A 76 -11.19 0.15 16.82
C VAL A 76 -9.80 -0.44 16.65
N LEU A 77 -8.77 0.28 17.10
CA LEU A 77 -7.41 -0.25 17.19
C LEU A 77 -7.38 -1.40 18.21
N VAL A 78 -7.02 -2.59 17.74
CA VAL A 78 -6.99 -3.81 18.58
C VAL A 78 -5.57 -4.27 18.89
N ASP A 79 -4.60 -3.95 18.03
CA ASP A 79 -3.20 -4.28 18.22
C ASP A 79 -2.32 -3.23 17.55
N GLU A 80 -1.20 -2.91 18.19
CA GLU A 80 -0.18 -2.02 17.67
C GLU A 80 1.18 -2.36 18.30
N HIS A 81 2.20 -2.57 17.47
CA HIS A 81 3.54 -2.85 17.94
C HIS A 81 4.60 -2.46 16.90
N GLY A 82 5.85 -2.39 17.36
CA GLY A 82 6.99 -2.25 16.46
C GLY A 82 7.12 -3.47 15.56
N TRP A 83 7.44 -3.22 14.30
CA TRP A 83 7.70 -4.24 13.29
C TRP A 83 9.15 -4.09 12.83
N ASP A 84 9.79 -5.19 12.42
CA ASP A 84 11.17 -5.14 11.92
C ASP A 84 11.32 -6.19 10.83
N GLU A 85 10.86 -5.83 9.64
CA GLU A 85 10.94 -6.67 8.45
C GLU A 85 11.48 -5.84 7.29
N THR A 86 12.26 -6.48 6.42
CA THR A 86 12.76 -5.86 5.20
C THR A 86 12.35 -6.69 4.01
N ILE A 87 11.62 -6.07 3.09
CA ILE A 87 11.21 -6.66 1.82
C ILE A 87 12.07 -6.04 0.72
N GLU A 88 12.75 -6.89 -0.04
CA GLU A 88 13.47 -6.48 -1.25
C GLU A 88 12.82 -7.15 -2.46
N THR A 89 12.33 -6.35 -3.40
CA THR A 89 11.63 -6.85 -4.59
C THR A 89 12.06 -6.12 -5.85
N ALA A 90 12.00 -6.80 -7.00
CA ALA A 90 11.98 -6.06 -8.25
C ALA A 90 10.62 -5.37 -8.42
N PHE A 91 10.59 -4.29 -9.20
CA PHE A 91 9.34 -3.66 -9.60
C PHE A 91 9.36 -3.16 -11.05
N ILE A 92 8.18 -3.14 -11.67
CA ILE A 92 7.96 -2.58 -13.00
C ILE A 92 6.73 -1.68 -12.95
N ILE A 93 6.82 -0.48 -13.53
CA ILE A 93 5.67 0.40 -13.76
C ILE A 93 5.40 0.48 -15.25
N ARG A 94 4.18 0.14 -15.66
CA ARG A 94 3.81 0.08 -17.08
C ARG A 94 2.34 0.40 -17.35
N PRO A 95 1.98 0.84 -18.57
CA PRO A 95 0.58 0.87 -18.99
C PRO A 95 -0.04 -0.55 -18.98
N GLY A 96 -1.32 -0.62 -18.66
CA GLY A 96 -2.10 -1.85 -18.62
C GLY A 96 -3.60 -1.57 -18.67
N ARG A 97 -4.39 -2.49 -18.11
CA ARG A 97 -5.84 -2.36 -17.99
C ARG A 97 -6.33 -2.83 -16.63
N ASP A 98 -7.40 -2.22 -16.15
CA ASP A 98 -8.15 -2.70 -14.98
C ASP A 98 -9.04 -3.91 -15.35
N VAL A 99 -9.76 -4.44 -14.36
CA VAL A 99 -10.66 -5.58 -14.54
C VAL A 99 -11.86 -5.27 -15.46
N GLY A 100 -12.22 -3.99 -15.60
CA GLY A 100 -13.23 -3.51 -16.53
C GLY A 100 -12.71 -3.29 -17.95
N GLY A 101 -11.41 -3.49 -18.18
CA GLY A 101 -10.75 -3.26 -19.45
C GLY A 101 -10.41 -1.79 -19.71
N ASN A 102 -10.55 -0.88 -18.74
CA ASN A 102 -10.17 0.53 -18.89
C ASN A 102 -8.64 0.67 -18.84
N PRO A 103 -8.04 1.65 -19.56
CA PRO A 103 -6.62 1.93 -19.45
C PRO A 103 -6.21 2.27 -18.02
N ALA A 104 -5.13 1.64 -17.54
CA ALA A 104 -4.59 1.84 -16.20
C ALA A 104 -3.06 1.96 -16.23
N THR A 105 -2.48 2.53 -15.18
CA THR A 105 -1.04 2.39 -14.90
C THR A 105 -0.87 1.34 -13.83
N LEU A 106 -0.04 0.33 -14.09
CA LEU A 106 0.18 -0.81 -13.21
C LEU A 106 1.58 -0.75 -12.60
N LEU A 107 1.66 -1.10 -11.32
CA LEU A 107 2.87 -1.46 -10.60
C LEU A 107 2.86 -2.97 -10.43
N GLU A 108 3.92 -3.64 -10.84
CA GLU A 108 4.14 -5.08 -10.68
C GLU A 108 5.34 -5.29 -9.79
N LEU A 109 5.23 -6.23 -8.86
CA LEU A 109 6.26 -6.61 -7.91
C LEU A 109 6.56 -8.11 -8.07
N ASP A 110 7.83 -8.49 -7.94
CA ASP A 110 8.22 -9.90 -7.92
C ASP A 110 7.79 -10.60 -6.62
N GLU A 111 7.91 -9.89 -5.48
CA GLU A 111 7.44 -10.35 -4.18
C GLU A 111 6.08 -9.71 -3.85
N ARG A 112 5.20 -10.49 -3.22
CA ARG A 112 3.90 -9.99 -2.74
C ARG A 112 4.12 -9.10 -1.53
N ILE A 113 3.44 -7.96 -1.50
CA ILE A 113 3.26 -7.16 -0.29
C ILE A 113 1.84 -7.40 0.20
N SER A 114 1.71 -7.92 1.42
CA SER A 114 0.44 -8.48 1.90
C SER A 114 -0.10 -9.50 0.89
N PHE A 115 -1.23 -9.21 0.24
CA PHE A 115 -1.86 -10.09 -0.75
C PHE A 115 -1.65 -9.63 -2.19
N GLY A 116 -1.02 -8.49 -2.46
CA GLY A 116 -0.85 -7.96 -3.82
C GLY A 116 0.57 -8.11 -4.38
N ASP A 117 0.68 -8.58 -5.62
CA ASP A 117 1.88 -8.51 -6.47
C ASP A 117 1.69 -7.57 -7.68
N GLN A 118 0.45 -7.12 -7.92
CA GLN A 118 0.12 -6.15 -8.94
C GLN A 118 -0.87 -5.13 -8.40
N PHE A 119 -0.63 -3.86 -8.69
CA PHE A 119 -1.43 -2.75 -8.20
C PHE A 119 -1.71 -1.75 -9.31
N GLN A 120 -2.91 -1.17 -9.30
CA GLN A 120 -3.28 -0.05 -10.15
C GLN A 120 -3.01 1.27 -9.45
N LEU A 121 -2.45 2.23 -10.16
CA LEU A 121 -2.38 3.61 -9.69
C LEU A 121 -3.78 4.22 -9.57
N ILE A 122 -4.16 4.61 -8.36
CA ILE A 122 -5.42 5.30 -8.06
C ILE A 122 -5.22 6.82 -8.08
N ARG A 123 -4.12 7.29 -7.47
CA ARG A 123 -3.80 8.72 -7.39
C ARG A 123 -2.30 8.94 -7.26
N ARG A 124 -1.78 10.03 -7.82
CA ARG A 124 -0.35 10.40 -7.73
C ARG A 124 0.05 11.11 -6.45
N GLU A 125 -0.89 11.79 -5.83
CA GLU A 125 -0.66 12.59 -4.63
C GLU A 125 -1.36 11.92 -3.44
N PRO A 126 -0.61 11.31 -2.50
CA PRO A 126 -1.17 10.89 -1.23
C PRO A 126 -1.74 12.10 -0.46
N GLU A 127 -2.88 11.93 0.18
CA GLU A 127 -3.55 12.95 0.97
C GLU A 127 -3.35 12.70 2.47
N ALA A 128 -3.58 13.72 3.30
CA ALA A 128 -3.49 13.58 4.76
C ALA A 128 -4.46 12.52 5.33
N ARG A 129 -5.56 12.22 4.63
CA ARG A 129 -6.48 11.16 5.02
C ARG A 129 -5.90 9.76 4.83
N ASP A 130 -4.88 9.63 3.99
CA ASP A 130 -4.23 8.36 3.74
C ASP A 130 -3.19 8.08 4.84
N ASP A 131 -2.69 9.12 5.53
CA ASP A 131 -1.66 9.00 6.57
C ASP A 131 -2.18 8.21 7.79
N PRO A 132 -1.57 7.05 8.12
CA PRO A 132 -1.98 6.23 9.24
C PRO A 132 -1.82 6.95 10.59
N ALA A 133 -0.94 7.96 10.70
CA ALA A 133 -0.82 8.78 11.90
C ALA A 133 -2.11 9.58 12.19
N GLY A 134 -2.91 9.90 11.16
CA GLY A 134 -4.19 10.58 11.30
C GLY A 134 -5.32 9.70 11.82
N TRP A 135 -5.18 8.37 11.80
CA TRP A 135 -6.23 7.41 12.15
C TRP A 135 -6.18 6.98 13.62
N THR A 136 -5.09 7.31 14.31
CA THR A 136 -4.89 7.04 15.74
C THR A 136 -5.48 8.12 16.65
N GLN A 137 -6.05 9.20 16.10
CA GLN A 137 -6.71 10.22 16.91
C GLN A 137 -8.21 9.93 17.05
N PRO A 138 -8.73 9.71 18.26
CA PRO A 138 -10.17 9.72 18.47
C PRO A 138 -10.69 11.11 18.08
N ARG A 139 -11.70 11.15 17.20
CA ARG A 139 -12.48 12.37 16.96
C ARG A 139 -13.34 12.72 18.18
#